data_AF-A0A5H2XLN4-F1
#
_entry.id   AF-A0A5H2XLN4-F1
#
_cell.length_a   1.000
_cell.length_b   1.000
_cell.length_c   1.000
_cell.angle_alpha   90.00
_cell.angle_beta   90.00
_cell.angle_gamma   90.00
#
_symmetry.space_group_name_H-M   'P 1'
#
loop_
_entity.id
_entity.type
_entity.pdbx_description
1 polymer ?
#
loop_
_entity_poly.entity_id
_entity_poly.type
_entity_poly.pdbx_seq_one_letter_code
_entity_poly.pdbx_strand_id
1 'polypeptide(L)'
;MAEFVVSTVVEKLTDWITEEALLLEGVGDKVEQLRDKLQWMQSFLKDADAEQEKNERFRNWVSQIREVALDAEDVIETYIAEAASHSTWNIAAKLINLYWAGKKIGKIQSRVQNISSQKEHFGITATAREAHEGTSASPNERLRWWRQTSPNIEEDDLVGLVEDTKALLRQLSTMEPRRRVVSIVGMGGLGKTTLAKKLYNHSDLKKQFDCRAFVYVSQDYRRRDTLQGIIVEVNPDCNIQDLKKLQEEELVLKLHQLLQEKRYLLVLDDIWEKKVWDSLQSAFPNGKMGSKVMLTTRNKEVALYADTMSEPIEPQFLTQDESLELFRKKAFPGMNETPSNLEKLGREMMAKCGGLPLAVVVLGGLLSTKSKTAEEWTRVLQNINWRLIGQDRVSAVLALSYNDLPFHLKSCFLYLGLFPEDSSISKRKLIHLWVAEGFLPQQGEEVAEGVAENCLNELIDRCMVQVGTSLGRVKTIRMHDLLRDFSVLKGNEECFLEIYGRHKFESPTPQRTKSRRLAIHVEDKRYVFLKRYAPYLRSLQFFKIGHAEIGFIYKDFKLLRVLDGVPRNPGH
;
A
#
# COMPACT_ATOMS: atom_id res chain seq x y z
N MET A 1 -15.50 7.58 -0.36
CA MET A 1 -15.14 6.59 0.71
C MET A 1 -16.11 6.67 1.89
N ALA A 2 -16.58 7.87 2.23
CA ALA A 2 -17.53 8.06 3.33
C ALA A 2 -18.82 7.27 3.13
N GLU A 3 -19.37 7.21 1.90
CA GLU A 3 -20.61 6.47 1.61
C GLU A 3 -20.52 5.01 2.06
N PHE A 4 -19.49 4.29 1.61
CA PHE A 4 -19.27 2.89 1.99
C PHE A 4 -19.08 2.72 3.49
N VAL A 5 -18.28 3.59 4.13
CA VAL A 5 -18.10 3.55 5.58
C VAL A 5 -19.45 3.70 6.30
N VAL A 6 -20.29 4.63 5.86
CA VAL A 6 -21.62 4.83 6.43
C VAL A 6 -22.51 3.62 6.14
N SER A 7 -22.48 3.04 4.93
CA SER A 7 -23.23 1.82 4.58
C SER A 7 -22.87 0.67 5.51
N THR A 8 -21.57 0.38 5.68
CA THR A 8 -21.10 -0.70 6.55
C THR A 8 -21.49 -0.47 8.00
N VAL A 9 -21.49 0.79 8.48
CA VAL A 9 -21.96 1.11 9.82
C VAL A 9 -23.47 0.90 9.92
N VAL A 10 -24.26 1.34 8.95
CA VAL A 10 -25.72 1.16 8.92
C VAL A 10 -26.09 -0.33 8.90
N GLU A 11 -25.40 -1.14 8.11
CA GLU A 11 -25.55 -2.60 8.08
C GLU A 11 -25.27 -3.21 9.46
N LYS A 12 -24.11 -2.91 10.07
CA LYS A 12 -23.78 -3.39 11.43
C LYS A 12 -24.79 -2.98 12.48
N LEU A 13 -25.25 -1.72 12.43
CA LEU A 13 -26.27 -1.24 13.37
C LEU A 13 -27.58 -2.01 13.18
N THR A 14 -27.91 -2.39 11.95
CA THR A 14 -29.08 -3.23 11.65
C THR A 14 -28.88 -4.62 12.24
N ASP A 15 -27.74 -5.25 11.99
CA ASP A 15 -27.41 -6.58 12.51
C ASP A 15 -27.44 -6.61 14.04
N TRP A 16 -26.88 -5.60 14.72
CA TRP A 16 -26.91 -5.52 16.18
C TRP A 16 -28.32 -5.31 16.74
N ILE A 17 -29.18 -4.57 16.04
CA ILE A 17 -30.58 -4.40 16.44
C ILE A 17 -31.34 -5.73 16.32
N THR A 18 -31.03 -6.55 15.31
CA THR A 18 -31.73 -7.81 15.06
C THR A 18 -31.19 -9.00 15.85
N GLU A 19 -29.87 -9.16 15.88
CA GLU A 19 -29.18 -10.35 16.43
C GLU A 19 -28.77 -10.16 17.88
N GLU A 20 -28.43 -8.92 18.28
CA GLU A 20 -27.91 -8.58 19.62
C GLU A 20 -28.92 -7.75 20.45
N ALA A 21 -30.21 -7.87 20.14
CA ALA A 21 -31.29 -7.08 20.75
C ALA A 21 -31.27 -7.14 22.30
N LEU A 22 -30.92 -8.30 22.86
CA LEU A 22 -30.81 -8.51 24.31
C LEU A 22 -29.66 -7.70 24.95
N LEU A 23 -28.56 -7.48 24.23
CA LEU A 23 -27.44 -6.68 24.71
C LEU A 23 -27.76 -5.18 24.64
N LEU A 24 -28.59 -4.78 23.68
CA LEU A 24 -29.03 -3.38 23.48
C LEU A 24 -30.22 -2.95 24.34
N GLU A 25 -30.71 -3.81 25.24
CA GLU A 25 -31.83 -3.50 26.14
C GLU A 25 -31.59 -2.19 26.91
N GLY A 26 -32.49 -1.20 26.71
CA GLY A 26 -32.42 0.14 27.32
C GLY A 26 -31.70 1.23 26.49
N VAL A 27 -30.98 0.86 25.43
CA VAL A 27 -30.43 1.81 24.43
C VAL A 27 -30.91 1.55 22.99
N GLY A 28 -31.62 0.45 22.75
CA GLY A 28 -32.13 0.03 21.44
C GLY A 28 -32.78 1.14 20.62
N ASP A 29 -33.80 1.83 21.15
CA ASP A 29 -34.49 2.92 20.46
C ASP A 29 -33.54 4.06 20.01
N LYS A 30 -32.49 4.34 20.80
CA LYS A 30 -31.51 5.38 20.46
C LYS A 30 -30.58 4.91 19.35
N VAL A 31 -30.22 3.62 19.34
CA VAL A 31 -29.42 2.99 18.29
C VAL A 31 -30.21 2.96 16.98
N GLU A 32 -31.50 2.63 17.05
CA GLU A 32 -32.41 2.64 15.91
C GLU A 32 -32.53 4.03 15.28
N GLN A 33 -32.80 5.06 16.09
CA GLN A 33 -32.84 6.44 15.60
C GLN A 33 -31.51 6.89 14.98
N LEU A 34 -30.38 6.37 15.47
CA LEU A 34 -29.08 6.70 14.91
C LEU A 34 -28.85 6.01 13.56
N ARG A 35 -29.23 4.73 13.43
CA ARG A 35 -29.24 3.99 12.16
C ARG A 35 -30.02 4.76 11.10
N ASP A 36 -31.26 5.15 11.40
CA ASP A 36 -32.13 5.83 10.45
C ASP A 36 -31.56 7.17 9.96
N LYS A 37 -30.97 7.95 10.88
CA LYS A 37 -30.32 9.21 10.52
C LYS A 37 -29.06 9.02 9.68
N LEU A 38 -28.26 7.98 9.98
CA LEU A 38 -27.07 7.65 9.17
C LEU A 38 -27.47 7.16 7.78
N GLN A 39 -28.51 6.34 7.68
CA GLN A 39 -29.07 5.89 6.41
C GLN A 39 -29.60 7.06 5.58
N TRP A 40 -30.27 8.02 6.22
CA TRP A 40 -30.65 9.27 5.56
C TRP A 40 -29.45 10.07 5.09
N MET A 41 -28.37 10.18 5.88
CA MET A 41 -27.13 10.85 5.43
C MET A 41 -26.46 10.11 4.27
N GLN A 42 -26.49 8.77 4.26
CA GLN A 42 -25.93 7.94 3.21
C GLN A 42 -26.54 8.26 1.84
N SER A 43 -27.86 8.49 1.76
CA SER A 43 -28.51 8.81 0.48
C SER A 43 -27.93 10.06 -0.18
N PHE A 44 -27.42 11.02 0.60
CA PHE A 44 -26.75 12.20 0.07
C PHE A 44 -25.28 11.98 -0.26
N LEU A 45 -24.62 11.03 0.40
CA LEU A 45 -23.23 10.70 0.11
C LEU A 45 -23.05 10.05 -1.27
N LYS A 46 -24.08 9.36 -1.78
CA LYS A 46 -24.10 8.82 -3.15
C LYS A 46 -24.01 9.93 -4.21
N ASP A 47 -24.64 11.07 -3.97
CA ASP A 47 -24.59 12.24 -4.86
C ASP A 47 -23.33 13.09 -4.65
N ALA A 48 -22.66 12.90 -3.51
CA ALA A 48 -21.57 13.72 -3.00
C ALA A 48 -20.18 13.33 -3.53
N ASP A 49 -19.89 12.03 -3.59
CA ASP A 49 -18.54 11.51 -3.87
C ASP A 49 -18.02 11.95 -5.27
N ALA A 50 -18.89 12.38 -6.20
CA ALA A 50 -18.52 12.90 -7.52
C ALA A 50 -18.05 14.38 -7.54
N GLU A 51 -18.43 15.20 -6.56
CA GLU A 51 -18.15 16.66 -6.53
C GLU A 51 -17.20 17.08 -5.39
N GLN A 52 -16.82 16.16 -4.50
CA GLN A 52 -15.94 16.43 -3.33
C GLN A 52 -14.52 16.91 -3.70
N GLU A 53 -14.03 16.57 -4.89
CA GLU A 53 -12.70 17.02 -5.34
C GLU A 53 -12.65 18.51 -5.65
N LYS A 54 -13.80 19.15 -5.95
CA LYS A 54 -13.85 20.54 -6.43
C LYS A 54 -14.19 21.57 -5.35
N ASN A 55 -14.77 21.15 -4.22
CA ASN A 55 -15.25 22.07 -3.18
C ASN A 55 -14.80 21.65 -1.76
N GLU A 56 -13.99 22.49 -1.13
CA GLU A 56 -13.46 22.27 0.21
C GLU A 56 -14.55 22.17 1.29
N ARG A 57 -15.62 22.96 1.19
CA ARG A 57 -16.74 22.90 2.13
C ARG A 57 -17.43 21.56 2.10
N PHE A 58 -17.57 21.02 0.90
CA PHE A 58 -18.19 19.73 0.64
C PHE A 58 -17.34 18.58 1.17
N ARG A 59 -16.01 18.68 0.99
CA ARG A 59 -15.04 17.76 1.60
C ARG A 59 -15.12 17.72 3.12
N ASN A 60 -15.22 18.88 3.75
CA ASN A 60 -15.36 18.97 5.22
C ASN A 60 -16.68 18.37 5.72
N TRP A 61 -17.78 18.57 4.98
CA TRP A 61 -19.08 18.00 5.34
C TRP A 61 -19.08 16.47 5.21
N VAL A 62 -18.56 15.92 4.11
CA VAL A 62 -18.40 14.47 3.91
C VAL A 62 -17.53 13.84 5.00
N SER A 63 -16.42 14.50 5.38
CA SER A 63 -15.57 14.02 6.48
C SER A 63 -16.31 13.97 7.82
N GLN A 64 -17.13 14.98 8.13
CA GLN A 64 -17.91 15.00 9.37
C GLN A 64 -18.94 13.88 9.44
N ILE A 65 -19.62 13.56 8.34
CA ILE A 65 -20.59 12.45 8.29
C ILE A 65 -19.87 11.12 8.55
N ARG A 66 -18.74 10.90 7.88
CA ARG A 66 -17.90 9.71 8.10
C ARG A 66 -17.49 9.60 9.57
N GLU A 67 -16.94 10.66 10.15
CA GLU A 67 -16.52 10.64 11.56
C GLU A 67 -17.66 10.30 12.52
N VAL A 68 -18.86 10.80 12.25
CA VAL A 68 -20.04 10.53 13.08
C VAL A 68 -20.48 9.07 12.97
N ALA A 69 -20.44 8.47 11.78
CA ALA A 69 -20.71 7.05 11.60
C ALA A 69 -19.67 6.19 12.32
N LEU A 70 -18.38 6.54 12.21
CA LEU A 70 -17.33 5.84 12.94
C LEU A 70 -17.50 5.97 14.47
N ASP A 71 -17.76 7.18 14.98
CA ASP A 71 -18.00 7.40 16.40
C ASP A 71 -19.23 6.60 16.90
N ALA A 72 -20.26 6.42 16.07
CA ALA A 72 -21.42 5.60 16.37
C ALA A 72 -21.05 4.12 16.55
N GLU A 73 -20.33 3.55 15.57
CA GLU A 73 -19.84 2.18 15.62
C GLU A 73 -18.96 1.94 16.85
N ASP A 74 -18.01 2.84 17.14
CA ASP A 74 -17.09 2.67 18.26
C ASP A 74 -17.81 2.70 19.62
N VAL A 75 -18.81 3.58 19.79
CA VAL A 75 -19.59 3.67 21.03
C VAL A 75 -20.45 2.42 21.24
N ILE A 76 -21.12 1.96 20.19
CA ILE A 76 -22.07 0.83 20.30
C ILE A 76 -21.32 -0.49 20.43
N GLU A 77 -20.26 -0.71 19.67
CA GLU A 77 -19.45 -1.93 19.77
C GLU A 77 -18.72 -2.01 21.13
N THR A 78 -18.24 -0.88 21.67
CA THR A 78 -17.68 -0.85 23.04
C THR A 78 -18.73 -1.27 24.06
N TYR A 79 -19.97 -0.78 23.92
CA TYR A 79 -21.07 -1.13 24.82
C TYR A 79 -21.44 -2.61 24.72
N ILE A 80 -21.54 -3.16 23.51
CA ILE A 80 -21.79 -4.59 23.27
C ILE A 80 -20.70 -5.45 23.90
N ALA A 81 -19.42 -5.11 23.68
CA ALA A 81 -18.29 -5.83 24.26
C ALA A 81 -18.28 -5.79 25.80
N GLU A 82 -18.62 -4.65 26.40
CA GLU A 82 -18.75 -4.51 27.85
C GLU A 82 -19.96 -5.30 28.39
N ALA A 83 -21.09 -5.30 27.68
CA ALA A 83 -22.27 -6.05 28.07
C ALA A 83 -22.04 -7.57 28.02
N ALA A 84 -21.31 -8.06 27.01
CA ALA A 84 -20.98 -9.48 26.84
C ALA A 84 -19.94 -9.99 27.85
N SER A 85 -18.99 -9.13 28.28
CA SER A 85 -17.92 -9.50 29.22
C SER A 85 -18.41 -9.73 30.66
N HIS A 86 -19.54 -9.10 31.05
CA HIS A 86 -20.09 -9.18 32.40
C HIS A 86 -21.13 -10.32 32.53
N SER A 87 -20.70 -11.57 32.34
CA SER A 87 -21.63 -12.70 32.40
C SER A 87 -22.16 -13.02 33.81
N THR A 88 -21.51 -12.63 34.92
CA THR A 88 -22.02 -13.03 36.26
C THR A 88 -21.60 -12.13 37.46
N TRP A 89 -21.68 -10.78 37.45
CA TRP A 89 -21.91 -9.93 38.65
C TRP A 89 -21.56 -8.44 38.44
N ASN A 90 -22.58 -7.58 38.48
CA ASN A 90 -22.68 -6.21 39.02
C ASN A 90 -23.73 -5.42 38.23
N ILE A 91 -24.99 -5.46 38.69
CA ILE A 91 -26.12 -4.70 38.12
C ILE A 91 -25.78 -3.20 38.06
N ALA A 92 -25.07 -2.68 39.07
CA ALA A 92 -24.61 -1.30 39.10
C ALA A 92 -23.66 -0.95 37.94
N ALA A 93 -22.72 -1.83 37.58
CA ALA A 93 -21.82 -1.61 36.46
C ALA A 93 -22.58 -1.61 35.12
N LYS A 94 -23.55 -2.52 34.96
CA LYS A 94 -24.44 -2.55 33.79
C LYS A 94 -25.23 -1.25 33.63
N LEU A 95 -25.83 -0.75 34.72
CA LEU A 95 -26.59 0.51 34.73
C LEU A 95 -25.70 1.73 34.44
N ILE A 96 -24.48 1.76 34.98
CA ILE A 96 -23.51 2.82 34.71
C ILE A 96 -23.11 2.81 33.23
N ASN A 97 -22.76 1.64 32.67
CA ASN A 97 -22.39 1.52 31.25
C ASN A 97 -23.56 1.91 30.33
N LEU A 98 -24.78 1.48 30.65
CA LEU A 98 -26.00 1.86 29.93
C LEU A 98 -26.20 3.39 29.93
N TYR A 99 -26.06 4.04 31.08
CA TYR A 99 -26.15 5.50 31.19
C TYR A 99 -25.09 6.20 30.33
N TRP A 100 -23.83 5.76 30.40
CA TRP A 100 -22.74 6.35 29.62
C TRP A 100 -22.92 6.14 28.12
N ALA A 101 -23.31 4.94 27.70
CA ALA A 101 -23.63 4.63 26.31
C ALA A 101 -24.78 5.51 25.80
N GLY A 102 -25.89 5.58 26.55
CA GLY A 102 -27.04 6.40 26.22
C GLY A 102 -26.72 7.91 26.14
N LYS A 103 -25.79 8.40 26.97
CA LYS A 103 -25.30 9.79 26.93
C LYS A 103 -24.39 10.04 25.72
N LYS A 104 -23.48 9.11 25.40
CA LYS A 104 -22.60 9.20 24.22
C LYS A 104 -23.41 9.15 22.92
N ILE A 105 -24.37 8.24 22.81
CA ILE A 105 -25.29 8.14 21.67
C ILE A 105 -26.07 9.45 21.53
N GLY A 106 -26.62 10.00 22.62
CA GLY A 106 -27.31 11.30 22.60
C GLY A 106 -26.42 12.44 22.08
N LYS A 107 -25.14 12.48 22.47
CA LYS A 107 -24.18 13.46 21.96
C LYS A 107 -23.92 13.30 20.46
N ILE A 108 -23.83 12.06 19.97
CA ILE A 108 -23.69 11.76 18.54
C ILE A 108 -24.94 12.23 17.79
N GLN A 109 -26.14 11.92 18.30
CA GLN A 109 -27.40 12.38 17.71
C GLN A 109 -27.49 13.91 17.62
N SER A 110 -27.00 14.67 18.62
CA SER A 110 -26.92 16.13 18.53
C SER A 110 -25.95 16.61 17.44
N ARG A 111 -24.80 15.93 17.27
CA ARG A 111 -23.85 16.24 16.18
C ARG A 111 -24.43 15.95 14.81
N VAL A 112 -25.10 14.80 14.64
CA VAL A 112 -25.84 14.43 13.43
C VAL A 112 -26.85 15.53 13.08
N GLN A 113 -27.61 16.03 14.06
CA GLN A 113 -28.59 17.09 13.85
C GLN A 113 -27.94 18.40 13.38
N ASN A 114 -26.81 18.79 13.98
CA ASN A 114 -26.06 19.97 13.57
C ASN A 114 -25.54 19.84 12.12
N ILE A 115 -24.91 18.71 11.78
CA ILE A 115 -24.42 18.42 10.43
C ILE A 115 -25.57 18.43 9.41
N SER A 116 -26.73 17.90 9.79
CA SER A 116 -27.94 17.91 8.95
C SER A 116 -28.46 19.32 8.72
N SER A 117 -28.43 20.21 9.72
CA SER A 117 -28.86 21.61 9.56
C SER A 117 -27.96 22.45 8.64
N GLN A 118 -26.67 22.09 8.56
CA GLN A 118 -25.73 22.74 7.64
C GLN A 118 -26.08 22.47 6.16
N LYS A 119 -26.84 21.39 5.87
CA LYS A 119 -27.29 21.02 4.52
C LYS A 119 -28.01 22.16 3.80
N GLU A 120 -28.85 22.91 4.51
CA GLU A 120 -29.68 23.98 3.93
C GLU A 120 -28.82 25.10 3.32
N HIS A 121 -27.56 25.24 3.75
CA HIS A 121 -26.62 26.23 3.23
C HIS A 121 -25.85 25.76 1.97
N PHE A 122 -26.00 24.50 1.56
CA PHE A 122 -25.22 23.90 0.48
C PHE A 122 -25.98 23.66 -0.84
N GLY A 123 -27.28 23.99 -0.90
CA GLY A 123 -28.03 24.01 -2.16
C GLY A 123 -28.11 22.66 -2.89
N ILE A 124 -28.04 21.54 -2.18
CA ILE A 124 -28.07 20.20 -2.77
C ILE A 124 -29.52 19.85 -3.14
N THR A 125 -29.91 20.09 -4.40
CA THR A 125 -31.09 19.48 -5.01
C THR A 125 -30.71 18.09 -5.52
N ALA A 126 -31.37 17.06 -5.01
CA ALA A 126 -31.20 15.69 -5.46
C ALA A 126 -31.46 15.63 -6.97
N THR A 127 -30.41 15.36 -7.76
CA THR A 127 -30.56 15.00 -9.17
C THR A 127 -30.24 13.53 -9.28
N ALA A 128 -31.29 12.72 -9.39
CA ALA A 128 -31.16 11.29 -9.62
C ALA A 128 -30.36 11.06 -10.92
N ARG A 129 -29.12 10.60 -10.78
CA ARG A 129 -28.40 9.93 -11.85
C ARG A 129 -28.34 8.47 -11.48
N GLU A 130 -29.02 7.66 -12.29
CA GLU A 130 -29.05 6.21 -12.17
C GLU A 130 -27.62 5.67 -12.23
N ALA A 131 -27.17 5.07 -11.13
CA ALA A 131 -25.96 4.28 -11.09
C ALA A 131 -26.26 2.94 -11.77
N HIS A 132 -25.85 2.78 -13.02
CA HIS A 132 -25.77 1.46 -13.62
C HIS A 132 -24.63 0.68 -12.96
N GLU A 133 -24.98 -0.32 -12.16
CA GLU A 133 -24.11 -1.45 -11.85
C GLU A 133 -23.66 -2.08 -13.17
N GLY A 134 -22.40 -1.84 -13.53
CA GLY A 134 -21.78 -2.57 -14.62
C GLY A 134 -21.66 -4.02 -14.21
N THR A 135 -22.43 -4.90 -14.87
CA THR A 135 -22.31 -6.34 -14.76
C THR A 135 -20.85 -6.73 -14.99
N SER A 136 -20.18 -7.12 -13.91
CA SER A 136 -18.85 -7.71 -13.99
C SER A 136 -18.94 -8.98 -14.82
N ALA A 137 -18.20 -9.03 -15.92
CA ALA A 137 -18.06 -10.26 -16.69
C ALA A 137 -17.58 -11.40 -15.77
N SER A 138 -18.22 -12.56 -15.91
CA SER A 138 -17.97 -13.82 -15.20
C SER A 138 -16.50 -14.01 -14.76
N PRO A 139 -16.23 -14.23 -13.46
CA PRO A 139 -14.88 -14.51 -12.94
C PRO A 139 -14.22 -15.79 -13.49
N ASN A 140 -15.00 -16.71 -14.07
CA ASN A 140 -14.57 -18.09 -14.28
C ASN A 140 -13.70 -18.37 -15.51
N GLU A 141 -13.66 -17.49 -16.52
CA GLU A 141 -12.76 -17.68 -17.68
C GLU A 141 -11.39 -17.03 -17.49
N ARG A 142 -11.28 -16.00 -16.64
CA ARG A 142 -10.02 -15.26 -16.38
C ARG A 142 -9.07 -16.01 -15.45
N LEU A 143 -9.61 -16.80 -14.52
CA LEU A 143 -8.83 -17.60 -13.55
C LEU A 143 -8.00 -18.74 -14.18
N ARG A 144 -8.24 -19.11 -15.44
CA ARG A 144 -7.48 -20.19 -16.11
C ARG A 144 -6.12 -19.72 -16.64
N TRP A 145 -5.99 -18.45 -17.00
CA TRP A 145 -4.77 -17.92 -17.65
C TRP A 145 -3.67 -17.53 -16.66
N TRP A 146 -4.03 -17.04 -15.47
CA TRP A 146 -3.08 -16.70 -14.40
C TRP A 146 -2.51 -17.92 -13.64
N ARG A 147 -3.01 -19.13 -13.92
CA ARG A 147 -2.42 -20.37 -13.38
C ARG A 147 -1.11 -20.77 -14.07
N GLN A 148 -0.69 -20.03 -15.10
CA GLN A 148 0.50 -20.38 -15.90
C GLN A 148 1.57 -19.28 -15.99
N THR A 149 1.36 -18.08 -15.44
CA THR A 149 2.35 -17.00 -15.54
C THR A 149 3.35 -17.02 -14.39
N SER A 150 4.60 -17.35 -14.75
CA SER A 150 5.77 -17.23 -13.87
C SER A 150 6.13 -15.76 -13.65
N PRO A 151 6.79 -15.40 -12.54
CA PRO A 151 6.93 -14.02 -12.06
C PRO A 151 8.28 -13.41 -12.39
N ASN A 152 9.13 -14.15 -13.13
CA ASN A 152 10.30 -13.53 -13.69
C ASN A 152 9.72 -12.46 -14.60
N ILE A 153 10.11 -11.20 -14.38
CA ILE A 153 9.89 -10.11 -15.34
C ILE A 153 10.09 -10.75 -16.71
N GLU A 154 9.01 -11.03 -17.43
CA GLU A 154 9.14 -11.72 -18.70
C GLU A 154 9.98 -10.77 -19.54
N GLU A 155 10.99 -11.30 -20.22
CA GLU A 155 11.75 -10.53 -21.21
C GLU A 155 10.80 -9.87 -22.23
N ASP A 156 9.57 -10.39 -22.33
CA ASP A 156 8.45 -9.91 -23.13
C ASP A 156 7.79 -8.62 -22.63
N ASP A 157 7.91 -8.22 -21.35
CA ASP A 157 7.31 -6.96 -20.84
C ASP A 157 8.28 -5.75 -20.90
N LEU A 158 9.54 -5.98 -21.30
CA LEU A 158 10.63 -5.00 -21.21
C LEU A 158 10.78 -4.20 -22.51
N VAL A 159 9.88 -3.25 -22.71
CA VAL A 159 9.89 -2.36 -23.88
C VAL A 159 10.87 -1.18 -23.67
N GLY A 160 11.62 -0.83 -24.72
CA GLY A 160 12.45 0.39 -24.80
C GLY A 160 13.75 0.41 -23.99
N LEU A 161 14.12 -0.69 -23.32
CA LEU A 161 15.31 -0.74 -22.47
C LEU A 161 16.53 -1.41 -23.13
N VAL A 162 16.52 -1.64 -24.44
CA VAL A 162 17.54 -2.46 -25.14
C VAL A 162 18.92 -1.80 -25.09
N GLU A 163 19.02 -0.53 -25.48
CA GLU A 163 20.30 0.17 -25.52
C GLU A 163 20.87 0.43 -24.12
N ASP A 164 20.02 0.83 -23.17
CA ASP A 164 20.41 0.99 -21.76
C ASP A 164 20.92 -0.33 -21.16
N THR A 165 20.25 -1.45 -21.47
CA THR A 165 20.70 -2.78 -21.05
C THR A 165 22.08 -3.09 -21.62
N LYS A 166 22.32 -2.84 -22.93
CA LYS A 166 23.62 -3.08 -23.57
C LYS A 166 24.72 -2.21 -22.95
N ALA A 167 24.44 -0.93 -22.70
CA ALA A 167 25.39 -0.02 -22.09
C ALA A 167 25.77 -0.45 -20.66
N LEU A 168 24.78 -0.81 -19.84
CA LEU A 168 25.01 -1.33 -18.48
C LEU A 168 25.74 -2.68 -18.50
N LEU A 169 25.41 -3.58 -19.43
CA LEU A 169 26.13 -4.85 -19.59
C LEU A 169 27.61 -4.61 -19.90
N ARG A 170 27.94 -3.64 -20.76
CA ARG A 170 29.34 -3.27 -21.03
C ARG A 170 30.05 -2.80 -19.77
N GLN A 171 29.43 -1.89 -18.98
CA GLN A 171 30.03 -1.40 -17.73
C GLN A 171 30.20 -2.52 -16.67
N LEU A 172 29.22 -3.42 -16.56
CA LEU A 172 29.25 -4.54 -15.61
C LEU A 172 30.24 -5.63 -16.03
N SER A 173 30.51 -5.77 -17.33
CA SER A 173 31.44 -6.76 -17.85
C SER A 173 32.92 -6.35 -17.77
N THR A 174 33.23 -5.07 -17.46
CA THR A 174 34.64 -4.63 -17.41
C THR A 174 35.40 -5.30 -16.26
N MET A 175 36.58 -5.83 -16.57
CA MET A 175 37.47 -6.51 -15.61
C MET A 175 38.55 -5.55 -15.12
N GLU A 176 38.25 -4.84 -14.04
CA GLU A 176 39.17 -3.89 -13.41
C GLU A 176 39.62 -4.40 -12.03
N PRO A 177 40.88 -4.15 -11.59
CA PRO A 177 41.34 -4.53 -10.25
C PRO A 177 40.60 -3.78 -9.13
N ARG A 178 40.17 -2.54 -9.40
CA ARG A 178 39.37 -1.74 -8.47
C ARG A 178 37.90 -2.13 -8.58
N ARG A 179 37.19 -2.18 -7.44
CA ARG A 179 35.73 -2.25 -7.44
C ARG A 179 35.14 -1.02 -8.12
N ARG A 180 34.27 -1.23 -9.11
CA ARG A 180 33.53 -0.16 -9.80
C ARG A 180 32.11 -0.03 -9.27
N VAL A 181 31.59 1.19 -9.28
CA VAL A 181 30.16 1.45 -9.02
C VAL A 181 29.47 1.77 -10.34
N VAL A 182 28.42 1.03 -10.65
CA VAL A 182 27.57 1.24 -11.83
C VAL A 182 26.25 1.83 -11.34
N SER A 183 25.90 3.03 -11.80
CA SER A 183 24.75 3.76 -11.27
C SER A 183 23.66 3.93 -12.31
N ILE A 184 22.42 3.65 -11.94
CA ILE A 184 21.23 3.93 -12.74
C ILE A 184 20.47 5.09 -12.10
N VAL A 185 20.33 6.20 -12.82
CA VAL A 185 19.79 7.46 -12.29
C VAL A 185 18.52 7.84 -13.04
N GLY A 186 17.53 8.37 -12.33
CA GLY A 186 16.30 8.86 -12.98
C GLY A 186 15.14 9.02 -12.01
N MET A 187 14.09 9.71 -12.46
CA MET A 187 12.91 9.98 -11.63
C MET A 187 12.15 8.70 -11.21
N GLY A 188 11.23 8.85 -10.27
CA GLY A 188 10.35 7.75 -9.85
C GLY A 188 9.48 7.25 -11.01
N GLY A 189 9.25 5.93 -11.07
CA GLY A 189 8.40 5.32 -12.11
C GLY A 189 9.06 5.12 -13.49
N LEU A 190 10.32 5.50 -13.66
CA LEU A 190 11.07 5.35 -14.93
C LEU A 190 11.59 3.92 -15.20
N GLY A 191 11.45 2.99 -14.25
CA GLY A 191 11.86 1.59 -14.44
C GLY A 191 13.29 1.24 -14.02
N LYS A 192 13.96 2.06 -13.21
CA LYS A 192 15.33 1.82 -12.72
C LYS A 192 15.50 0.45 -12.04
N THR A 193 14.66 0.15 -11.05
CA THR A 193 14.63 -1.14 -10.36
C THR A 193 14.37 -2.30 -11.33
N THR A 194 13.52 -2.08 -12.34
CA THR A 194 13.22 -3.08 -13.38
C THR A 194 14.47 -3.39 -14.22
N LEU A 195 15.20 -2.36 -14.64
CA LEU A 195 16.46 -2.49 -15.37
C LEU A 195 17.54 -3.17 -14.52
N ALA A 196 17.69 -2.77 -13.25
CA ALA A 196 18.59 -3.40 -12.30
C ALA A 196 18.28 -4.89 -12.10
N LYS A 197 17.01 -5.26 -11.94
CA LYS A 197 16.55 -6.66 -11.83
C LYS A 197 16.80 -7.46 -13.10
N LYS A 198 16.60 -6.87 -14.27
CA LYS A 198 16.90 -7.51 -15.56
C LYS A 198 18.39 -7.88 -15.64
N LEU A 199 19.27 -6.93 -15.33
CA LEU A 199 20.72 -7.16 -15.31
C LEU A 199 21.14 -8.16 -14.25
N TYR A 200 20.60 -8.05 -13.04
CA TYR A 200 20.86 -9.01 -11.96
C TYR A 200 20.49 -10.45 -12.37
N ASN A 201 19.44 -10.60 -13.18
CA ASN A 201 18.99 -11.90 -13.66
C ASN A 201 19.61 -12.36 -14.98
N HIS A 202 20.40 -11.51 -15.64
CA HIS A 202 21.00 -11.79 -16.94
C HIS A 202 21.96 -12.99 -16.87
N SER A 203 21.77 -13.98 -17.74
CA SER A 203 22.48 -15.26 -17.75
C SER A 203 24.01 -15.12 -17.75
N ASP A 204 24.55 -14.20 -18.55
CA ASP A 204 25.98 -13.96 -18.64
C ASP A 204 26.56 -13.38 -17.35
N LEU A 205 25.86 -12.42 -16.73
CA LEU A 205 26.27 -11.84 -15.46
C LEU A 205 26.16 -12.88 -14.33
N LYS A 206 25.13 -13.76 -14.34
CA LYS A 206 25.01 -14.82 -13.33
C LYS A 206 26.24 -15.71 -13.23
N LYS A 207 26.89 -15.99 -14.37
CA LYS A 207 28.07 -16.87 -14.44
C LYS A 207 29.38 -16.14 -14.14
N GLN A 208 29.40 -14.81 -14.25
CA GLN A 208 30.62 -14.02 -14.10
C GLN A 208 31.03 -13.83 -12.63
N PHE A 209 30.06 -13.76 -11.70
CA PHE A 209 30.27 -13.42 -10.29
C PHE A 209 30.17 -14.65 -9.38
N ASP A 210 31.09 -14.77 -8.42
CA ASP A 210 31.14 -15.84 -7.42
C ASP A 210 30.00 -15.73 -6.40
N CYS A 211 29.57 -14.50 -6.10
CA CYS A 211 28.43 -14.23 -5.22
C CYS A 211 27.72 -12.94 -5.62
N ARG A 212 26.43 -12.85 -5.30
CA ARG A 212 25.57 -11.74 -5.72
C ARG A 212 24.54 -11.44 -4.64
N ALA A 213 24.14 -10.18 -4.53
CA ALA A 213 23.04 -9.76 -3.66
C ALA A 213 22.22 -8.65 -4.29
N PHE A 214 20.93 -8.60 -4.01
CA PHE A 214 20.01 -7.52 -4.38
C PHE A 214 19.26 -7.05 -3.14
N VAL A 215 19.57 -5.85 -2.66
CA VAL A 215 18.98 -5.30 -1.44
C VAL A 215 18.30 -3.96 -1.72
N TYR A 216 17.09 -3.82 -1.19
CA TYR A 216 16.34 -2.57 -1.19
C TYR A 216 16.80 -1.66 -0.05
N VAL A 217 17.00 -0.37 -0.36
CA VAL A 217 17.42 0.64 0.60
C VAL A 217 16.27 1.63 0.80
N SER A 218 15.42 1.38 1.80
CA SER A 218 14.29 2.26 2.12
C SER A 218 14.75 3.66 2.59
N GLN A 219 13.87 4.66 2.43
CA GLN A 219 14.02 5.99 3.01
C GLN A 219 14.20 5.97 4.54
N ASP A 220 13.54 5.04 5.25
CA ASP A 220 13.78 4.79 6.68
C ASP A 220 15.01 3.87 6.85
N TYR A 221 16.15 4.40 6.40
CA TYR A 221 17.40 3.68 6.24
C TYR A 221 17.93 3.16 7.59
N ARG A 222 18.24 1.86 7.64
CA ARG A 222 18.92 1.21 8.76
C ARG A 222 20.11 0.43 8.26
N ARG A 223 21.30 0.95 8.58
CA ARG A 223 22.58 0.35 8.19
C ARG A 223 22.67 -1.13 8.54
N ARG A 224 22.30 -1.49 9.77
CA ARG A 224 22.26 -2.88 10.24
C ARG A 224 21.42 -3.81 9.35
N ASP A 225 20.17 -3.43 9.07
CA ASP A 225 19.23 -4.27 8.32
C ASP A 225 19.73 -4.49 6.88
N THR A 226 20.25 -3.43 6.24
CA THR A 226 20.87 -3.52 4.92
C THR A 226 22.10 -4.44 4.93
N LEU A 227 23.01 -4.28 5.90
CA LEU A 227 24.19 -5.15 6.01
C LEU A 227 23.81 -6.63 6.21
N GLN A 228 22.83 -6.90 7.09
CA GLN A 228 22.33 -8.26 7.30
C GLN A 228 21.70 -8.85 6.03
N GLY A 229 20.89 -8.07 5.32
CA GLY A 229 20.30 -8.49 4.04
C GLY A 229 21.35 -8.89 3.01
N ILE A 230 22.41 -8.08 2.86
CA ILE A 230 23.50 -8.40 1.94
C ILE A 230 24.22 -9.69 2.37
N ILE A 231 24.55 -9.83 3.67
CA ILE A 231 25.27 -11.01 4.18
C ILE A 231 24.49 -12.30 3.91
N VAL A 232 23.17 -12.30 4.13
CA VAL A 232 22.30 -13.47 3.90
C VAL A 232 22.29 -13.88 2.43
N GLU A 233 22.30 -12.92 1.51
CA GLU A 233 22.30 -13.23 0.08
C GLU A 233 23.66 -13.72 -0.44
N VAL A 234 24.77 -13.14 0.04
CA VAL A 234 26.11 -13.56 -0.40
C VAL A 234 26.63 -14.80 0.33
N ASN A 235 26.01 -15.17 1.45
CA ASN A 235 26.33 -16.36 2.23
C ASN A 235 25.04 -17.04 2.77
N PRO A 236 24.37 -17.86 1.93
CA PRO A 236 23.09 -18.49 2.27
C PRO A 236 23.11 -19.39 3.52
N ASP A 237 24.28 -19.95 3.86
CA ASP A 237 24.45 -20.81 5.05
C ASP A 237 24.50 -20.00 6.37
N CYS A 238 24.48 -18.66 6.29
CA CYS A 238 24.56 -17.80 7.46
C CYS A 238 23.22 -17.74 8.20
N ASN A 239 23.24 -18.05 9.51
CA ASN A 239 22.06 -17.92 10.36
C ASN A 239 21.78 -16.45 10.74
N ILE A 240 20.60 -15.95 10.38
CA ILE A 240 20.14 -14.59 10.71
C ILE A 240 20.14 -14.34 12.23
N GLN A 241 19.85 -15.35 13.05
CA GLN A 241 19.82 -15.18 14.51
C GLN A 241 21.20 -14.86 15.10
N ASP A 242 22.27 -15.34 14.46
CA ASP A 242 23.62 -15.02 14.89
C ASP A 242 24.03 -13.61 14.44
N LEU A 243 23.59 -13.19 13.25
CA LEU A 243 23.77 -11.81 12.78
C LEU A 243 23.08 -10.78 13.69
N LYS A 244 21.95 -11.15 14.30
CA LYS A 244 21.23 -10.28 15.25
C LYS A 244 22.00 -10.00 16.54
N LYS A 245 22.97 -10.86 16.90
CA LYS A 245 23.79 -10.69 18.11
C LYS A 245 25.02 -9.80 17.88
N LEU A 246 25.48 -9.71 16.63
CA LEU A 246 26.68 -8.94 16.26
C LEU A 246 26.44 -7.44 16.32
N GLN A 247 27.42 -6.64 16.70
CA GLN A 247 27.37 -5.18 16.55
C GLN A 247 27.46 -4.77 15.08
N GLU A 248 27.12 -3.52 14.75
CA GLU A 248 27.13 -3.05 13.35
C GLU A 248 28.53 -3.14 12.72
N GLU A 249 29.57 -2.77 13.47
CA GLU A 249 30.95 -2.82 13.02
C GLU A 249 31.41 -4.26 12.75
N GLU A 250 30.92 -5.22 13.54
CA GLU A 250 31.19 -6.65 13.32
C GLU A 250 30.49 -7.16 12.04
N LEU A 251 29.29 -6.65 11.73
CA LEU A 251 28.61 -6.95 10.47
C LEU A 251 29.39 -6.39 9.27
N VAL A 252 29.93 -5.17 9.38
CA VAL A 252 30.80 -4.56 8.37
C VAL A 252 32.03 -5.43 8.11
N LEU A 253 32.74 -5.82 9.18
CA LEU A 253 33.93 -6.67 9.07
C LEU A 253 33.61 -8.04 8.47
N LYS A 254 32.52 -8.67 8.91
CA LYS A 254 32.08 -9.96 8.39
C LYS A 254 31.75 -9.89 6.91
N LEU A 255 30.99 -8.89 6.48
CA LEU A 255 30.66 -8.70 5.07
C LEU A 255 31.93 -8.43 4.25
N HIS A 256 32.82 -7.59 4.75
CA HIS A 256 34.10 -7.31 4.09
C HIS A 256 34.92 -8.59 3.85
N GLN A 257 35.08 -9.43 4.87
CA GLN A 257 35.79 -10.71 4.77
C GLN A 257 35.14 -11.67 3.77
N LEU A 258 33.81 -11.75 3.74
CA LEU A 258 33.07 -12.62 2.81
C LEU A 258 33.28 -12.22 1.34
N LEU A 259 33.49 -10.93 1.08
CA LEU A 259 33.61 -10.37 -0.26
C LEU A 259 35.06 -10.28 -0.76
N GLN A 260 36.04 -10.24 0.14
CA GLN A 260 37.45 -9.95 -0.18
C GLN A 260 38.04 -10.92 -1.21
N GLU A 261 37.73 -12.21 -1.09
CA GLU A 261 38.27 -13.27 -1.96
C GLU A 261 37.28 -13.72 -3.05
N LYS A 262 36.26 -12.89 -3.34
CA LYS A 262 35.20 -13.20 -4.30
C LYS A 262 35.09 -12.09 -5.35
N ARG A 263 34.71 -12.47 -6.57
CA ARG A 263 34.19 -11.52 -7.55
C ARG A 263 32.71 -11.36 -7.29
N TYR A 264 32.28 -10.21 -6.80
CA TYR A 264 30.90 -10.02 -6.36
C TYR A 264 30.14 -9.00 -7.20
N LEU A 265 28.81 -9.14 -7.25
CA LEU A 265 27.88 -8.11 -7.73
C LEU A 265 26.86 -7.81 -6.62
N LEU A 266 26.95 -6.62 -6.03
CA LEU A 266 25.94 -6.15 -5.08
C LEU A 266 25.03 -5.14 -5.79
N VAL A 267 23.71 -5.29 -5.65
CA VAL A 267 22.74 -4.32 -6.14
C VAL A 267 22.09 -3.63 -4.95
N LEU A 268 22.26 -2.32 -4.86
CA LEU A 268 21.66 -1.46 -3.84
C LEU A 268 20.57 -0.60 -4.50
N ASP A 269 19.33 -1.02 -4.33
CA ASP A 269 18.19 -0.34 -4.96
C ASP A 269 17.72 0.85 -4.13
N ASP A 270 17.55 1.98 -4.79
CA ASP A 270 16.98 3.24 -4.30
C ASP A 270 17.77 3.97 -3.20
N ILE A 271 19.06 4.25 -3.44
CA ILE A 271 19.88 5.05 -2.51
C ILE A 271 19.48 6.53 -2.58
N TRP A 272 18.99 7.08 -1.46
CA TRP A 272 18.51 8.47 -1.36
C TRP A 272 19.59 9.52 -1.08
N GLU A 273 20.58 9.20 -0.23
CA GLU A 273 21.56 10.18 0.26
C GLU A 273 23.00 9.67 0.19
N LYS A 274 23.96 10.59 0.03
CA LYS A 274 25.41 10.31 0.05
C LYS A 274 25.86 9.61 1.34
N LYS A 275 25.26 10.01 2.48
CA LYS A 275 25.55 9.43 3.80
C LYS A 275 25.24 7.93 3.89
N VAL A 276 24.21 7.47 3.17
CA VAL A 276 23.85 6.05 3.12
C VAL A 276 24.98 5.27 2.45
N TRP A 277 25.46 5.75 1.30
CA TRP A 277 26.62 5.19 0.63
C TRP A 277 27.88 5.22 1.52
N ASP A 278 28.17 6.36 2.15
CA ASP A 278 29.33 6.50 3.05
C ASP A 278 29.34 5.47 4.18
N SER A 279 28.16 5.17 4.71
CA SER A 279 28.04 4.20 5.80
C SER A 279 28.22 2.74 5.36
N LEU A 280 27.98 2.42 4.09
CA LEU A 280 28.07 1.06 3.55
C LEU A 280 29.40 0.76 2.87
N GLN A 281 30.01 1.74 2.22
CA GLN A 281 31.15 1.52 1.30
C GLN A 281 32.37 0.83 1.94
N SER A 282 32.56 0.99 3.26
CA SER A 282 33.63 0.35 4.03
C SER A 282 33.47 -1.17 4.14
N ALA A 283 32.25 -1.68 4.03
CA ALA A 283 31.95 -3.12 4.02
C ALA A 283 32.27 -3.78 2.66
N PHE A 284 32.55 -3.00 1.62
CA PHE A 284 32.70 -3.49 0.25
C PHE A 284 34.18 -3.41 -0.18
N PRO A 285 35.01 -4.46 -0.03
CA PRO A 285 36.41 -4.45 -0.47
C PRO A 285 36.55 -4.33 -1.98
N ASN A 286 37.77 -4.15 -2.50
CA ASN A 286 37.98 -4.27 -3.96
C ASN A 286 37.59 -5.66 -4.50
N GLY A 287 37.68 -6.70 -3.67
CA GLY A 287 37.35 -8.07 -4.05
C GLY A 287 38.31 -8.61 -5.11
N LYS A 288 37.88 -9.67 -5.81
CA LYS A 288 38.57 -10.11 -7.03
C LYS A 288 38.33 -9.15 -8.19
N MET A 289 39.25 -9.17 -9.15
CA MET A 289 39.17 -8.38 -10.39
C MET A 289 37.79 -8.51 -11.05
N GLY A 290 37.17 -7.37 -11.34
CA GLY A 290 35.84 -7.28 -11.92
C GLY A 290 34.68 -7.21 -10.92
N SER A 291 34.92 -7.04 -9.62
CA SER A 291 33.85 -6.84 -8.63
C SER A 291 33.09 -5.53 -8.83
N LYS A 292 31.77 -5.56 -8.66
CA LYS A 292 30.87 -4.44 -8.97
C LYS A 292 29.88 -4.18 -7.83
N VAL A 293 29.56 -2.91 -7.64
CA VAL A 293 28.36 -2.48 -6.93
C VAL A 293 27.48 -1.75 -7.94
N MET A 294 26.25 -2.22 -8.14
CA MET A 294 25.24 -1.50 -8.90
C MET A 294 24.35 -0.75 -7.91
N LEU A 295 24.06 0.51 -8.17
CA LEU A 295 23.07 1.26 -7.39
C LEU A 295 22.03 1.89 -8.29
N THR A 296 20.81 2.01 -7.77
CA THR A 296 19.79 2.86 -8.39
C THR A 296 19.53 4.05 -7.48
N THR A 297 19.29 5.22 -8.07
CA THR A 297 19.01 6.43 -7.30
C THR A 297 18.19 7.42 -8.11
N ARG A 298 17.45 8.28 -7.42
CA ARG A 298 16.79 9.45 -8.03
C ARG A 298 17.72 10.67 -8.09
N ASN A 299 18.84 10.65 -7.37
CA ASN A 299 19.74 11.79 -7.23
C ASN A 299 21.07 11.53 -7.96
N LYS A 300 21.29 12.25 -9.07
CA LYS A 300 22.52 12.14 -9.87
C LYS A 300 23.79 12.43 -9.06
N GLU A 301 23.72 13.31 -8.07
CA GLU A 301 24.89 13.60 -7.23
C GLU A 301 25.32 12.42 -6.37
N VAL A 302 24.37 11.56 -5.95
CA VAL A 302 24.70 10.34 -5.20
C VAL A 302 25.49 9.38 -6.08
N ALA A 303 25.07 9.20 -7.33
CA ALA A 303 25.76 8.36 -8.31
C ALA A 303 27.19 8.84 -8.59
N LEU A 304 27.36 10.14 -8.87
CA LEU A 304 28.67 10.74 -9.14
C LEU A 304 29.59 10.71 -7.91
N TYR A 305 29.03 10.84 -6.72
CA TYR A 305 29.78 10.74 -5.47
C TYR A 305 30.24 9.31 -5.18
N ALA A 306 29.43 8.30 -5.54
CA ALA A 306 29.77 6.90 -5.31
C ALA A 306 30.93 6.40 -6.19
N ASP A 307 31.03 6.87 -7.44
CA ASP A 307 32.18 6.65 -8.31
C ASP A 307 32.33 7.75 -9.36
N THR A 308 33.27 8.67 -9.14
CA THR A 308 33.53 9.81 -10.04
C THR A 308 34.04 9.40 -11.42
N MET A 309 34.54 8.18 -11.57
CA MET A 309 35.09 7.66 -12.84
C MET A 309 34.05 6.89 -13.65
N SER A 310 32.83 6.73 -13.12
CA SER A 310 31.75 5.99 -13.77
C SER A 310 30.63 6.93 -14.18
N GLU A 311 30.34 6.96 -15.48
CA GLU A 311 29.21 7.73 -15.99
C GLU A 311 27.90 7.01 -15.63
N PRO A 312 26.99 7.67 -14.88
CA PRO A 312 25.69 7.10 -14.55
C PRO A 312 24.85 6.92 -15.81
N ILE A 313 24.10 5.82 -15.88
CA ILE A 313 23.15 5.59 -16.97
C ILE A 313 21.80 6.18 -16.56
N GLU A 314 21.27 7.05 -17.42
CA GLU A 314 19.96 7.66 -17.26
C GLU A 314 19.00 7.02 -18.27
N PRO A 315 18.11 6.11 -17.84
CA PRO A 315 17.16 5.49 -18.75
C PRO A 315 16.29 6.54 -19.43
N GLN A 316 16.03 6.35 -20.72
CA GLN A 316 15.20 7.29 -21.45
C GLN A 316 13.72 7.07 -21.13
N PHE A 317 12.92 8.11 -21.35
CA PHE A 317 11.47 7.95 -21.39
C PHE A 317 11.11 7.06 -22.59
N LEU A 318 10.06 6.25 -22.42
CA LEU A 318 9.52 5.48 -23.53
C LEU A 318 9.07 6.43 -24.63
N THR A 319 9.42 6.10 -25.86
CA THR A 319 8.83 6.72 -27.04
C THR A 319 7.33 6.47 -27.08
N GLN A 320 6.61 7.19 -27.94
CA GLN A 320 5.17 7.01 -28.10
C GLN A 320 4.82 5.57 -28.53
N ASP A 321 5.62 4.98 -29.42
CA ASP A 321 5.38 3.63 -29.91
C ASP A 321 5.74 2.56 -28.86
N GLU A 322 6.82 2.74 -28.12
CA GLU A 322 7.18 1.88 -26.98
C GLU A 322 6.13 1.95 -25.86
N SER A 323 5.62 3.15 -25.58
CA SER A 323 4.52 3.35 -24.63
C SER A 323 3.28 2.61 -25.08
N LEU A 324 2.94 2.67 -26.37
CA LEU A 324 1.79 1.98 -26.94
C LEU A 324 1.98 0.45 -26.92
N GLU A 325 3.20 -0.04 -27.18
CA GLU A 325 3.52 -1.47 -27.07
C GLU A 325 3.36 -1.98 -25.64
N LEU A 326 3.96 -1.30 -24.66
CA LEU A 326 3.82 -1.66 -23.25
C LEU A 326 2.36 -1.58 -22.79
N PHE A 327 1.65 -0.55 -23.22
CA PHE A 327 0.23 -0.38 -22.96
C PHE A 327 -0.60 -1.55 -23.48
N ARG A 328 -0.34 -2.01 -24.71
CA ARG A 328 -1.06 -3.14 -25.32
C ARG A 328 -0.93 -4.40 -24.47
N LYS A 329 0.29 -4.70 -24.02
CA LYS A 329 0.59 -5.85 -23.15
C LYS A 329 -0.20 -5.82 -21.84
N LYS A 330 -0.46 -4.62 -21.28
CA LYS A 330 -1.21 -4.46 -20.02
C LYS A 330 -2.71 -4.33 -20.20
N ALA A 331 -3.17 -3.59 -21.20
CA ALA A 331 -4.60 -3.32 -21.42
C ALA A 331 -5.33 -4.48 -22.11
N PHE A 332 -4.64 -5.29 -22.90
CA PHE A 332 -5.23 -6.38 -23.68
C PHE A 332 -4.48 -7.70 -23.48
N PRO A 333 -4.44 -8.24 -22.25
CA PRO A 333 -3.75 -9.50 -22.00
C PRO A 333 -4.33 -10.61 -22.89
N GLY A 334 -3.46 -11.28 -23.66
CA GLY A 334 -3.83 -12.36 -24.58
C GLY A 334 -4.37 -11.90 -25.95
N MET A 335 -4.39 -10.60 -26.25
CA MET A 335 -4.66 -10.11 -27.61
C MET A 335 -3.39 -9.58 -28.26
N ASN A 336 -3.15 -9.97 -29.51
CA ASN A 336 -1.99 -9.53 -30.27
C ASN A 336 -2.17 -8.12 -30.87
N GLU A 337 -3.42 -7.66 -31.02
CA GLU A 337 -3.74 -6.38 -31.67
C GLU A 337 -4.75 -5.56 -30.86
N THR A 338 -4.57 -4.23 -30.92
CA THR A 338 -5.56 -3.28 -30.38
C THR A 338 -6.74 -3.21 -31.33
N PRO A 339 -7.99 -3.28 -30.83
CA PRO A 339 -9.16 -3.00 -31.64
C PRO A 339 -9.02 -1.64 -32.35
N SER A 340 -9.25 -1.59 -33.66
CA SER A 340 -8.99 -0.40 -34.48
C SER A 340 -9.76 0.84 -34.01
N ASN A 341 -10.96 0.64 -33.45
CA ASN A 341 -11.79 1.69 -32.83
C ASN A 341 -11.18 2.29 -31.55
N LEU A 342 -10.25 1.59 -30.89
CA LEU A 342 -9.59 2.04 -29.66
C LEU A 342 -8.17 2.57 -29.89
N GLU A 343 -7.58 2.35 -31.06
CA GLU A 343 -6.17 2.70 -31.29
C GLU A 343 -5.91 4.21 -31.13
N LYS A 344 -6.80 5.05 -31.69
CA LYS A 344 -6.69 6.51 -31.57
C LYS A 344 -6.76 6.98 -30.10
N LEU A 345 -7.71 6.44 -29.34
CA LEU A 345 -7.86 6.74 -27.92
C LEU A 345 -6.65 6.25 -27.10
N GLY A 346 -6.16 5.05 -27.40
CA GLY A 346 -4.96 4.50 -26.78
C GLY A 346 -3.73 5.39 -27.01
N ARG A 347 -3.52 5.87 -28.24
CA ARG A 347 -2.43 6.82 -28.55
C ARG A 347 -2.59 8.14 -27.80
N GLU A 348 -3.80 8.67 -27.73
CA GLU A 348 -4.07 9.89 -26.95
C GLU A 348 -3.74 9.70 -25.47
N MET A 349 -4.18 8.60 -24.86
CA MET A 349 -3.86 8.26 -23.47
C MET A 349 -2.35 8.11 -23.22
N MET A 350 -1.63 7.46 -24.13
CA MET A 350 -0.18 7.27 -24.01
C MET A 350 0.60 8.57 -24.11
N ALA A 351 0.17 9.50 -24.97
CA ALA A 351 0.78 10.82 -25.06
C ALA A 351 0.71 11.58 -23.72
N LYS A 352 -0.27 11.24 -22.88
CA LYS A 352 -0.51 11.89 -21.58
C LYS A 352 0.24 11.23 -20.44
N CYS A 353 0.55 9.94 -20.58
CA CYS A 353 1.49 9.25 -19.70
C CYS A 353 2.93 9.78 -19.85
N GLY A 354 3.26 10.42 -20.99
CA GLY A 354 4.53 11.11 -21.17
C GLY A 354 5.75 10.20 -21.19
N GLY A 355 5.59 8.95 -21.62
CA GLY A 355 6.68 7.98 -21.70
C GLY A 355 7.13 7.39 -20.36
N LEU A 356 6.39 7.59 -19.27
CA LEU A 356 6.71 6.99 -17.96
C LEU A 356 6.15 5.57 -17.85
N PRO A 357 7.00 4.52 -17.73
CA PRO A 357 6.54 3.13 -17.66
C PRO A 357 5.49 2.87 -16.58
N LEU A 358 5.66 3.41 -15.36
CA LEU A 358 4.68 3.20 -14.29
C LEU A 358 3.30 3.78 -14.62
N ALA A 359 3.25 4.96 -15.23
CA ALA A 359 1.98 5.58 -15.65
C ALA A 359 1.30 4.75 -16.74
N VAL A 360 2.06 4.28 -17.73
CA VAL A 360 1.56 3.40 -18.80
C VAL A 360 1.00 2.10 -18.23
N VAL A 361 1.73 1.45 -17.32
CA VAL A 361 1.34 0.17 -16.73
C VAL A 361 0.09 0.31 -15.85
N VAL A 362 -0.01 1.34 -15.01
CA VAL A 362 -1.19 1.56 -14.16
C VAL A 362 -2.42 1.91 -14.98
N LEU A 363 -2.29 2.76 -16.02
CA LEU A 363 -3.41 3.09 -16.89
C LEU A 363 -3.84 1.89 -17.74
N GLY A 364 -2.88 1.10 -18.25
CA GLY A 364 -3.16 -0.15 -18.97
C GLY A 364 -3.87 -1.17 -18.08
N GLY A 365 -3.40 -1.34 -16.84
CA GLY A 365 -4.04 -2.19 -15.84
C GLY A 365 -5.46 -1.75 -15.52
N LEU A 366 -5.71 -0.45 -15.33
CA LEU A 366 -7.05 0.09 -15.16
C LEU A 366 -7.95 -0.25 -16.35
N LEU A 367 -7.50 0.00 -17.59
CA LEU A 367 -8.30 -0.28 -18.78
C LEU A 367 -8.46 -1.77 -19.06
N SER A 368 -7.61 -2.63 -18.51
CA SER A 368 -7.75 -4.07 -18.57
C SER A 368 -9.07 -4.55 -17.94
N THR A 369 -9.55 -3.85 -16.90
CA THR A 369 -10.79 -4.19 -16.17
C THR A 369 -12.03 -3.60 -16.83
N LYS A 370 -11.88 -2.67 -17.78
CA LYS A 370 -12.98 -2.00 -18.48
C LYS A 370 -13.44 -2.73 -19.73
N SER A 371 -14.69 -2.46 -20.12
CA SER A 371 -15.20 -2.88 -21.44
C SER A 371 -14.33 -2.26 -22.54
N LYS A 372 -14.11 -3.03 -23.61
CA LYS A 372 -13.28 -2.61 -24.75
C LYS A 372 -14.10 -1.78 -25.74
N THR A 373 -14.78 -0.75 -25.26
CA THR A 373 -15.61 0.15 -26.07
C THR A 373 -15.08 1.58 -26.03
N ALA A 374 -15.32 2.33 -27.12
CA ALA A 374 -14.79 3.68 -27.25
C ALA A 374 -15.43 4.63 -26.24
N GLU A 375 -16.71 4.42 -25.91
CA GLU A 375 -17.46 5.21 -24.94
C GLU A 375 -16.84 5.10 -23.54
N GLU A 376 -16.54 3.87 -23.11
CA GLU A 376 -15.98 3.61 -21.78
C GLU A 376 -14.57 4.19 -21.65
N TRP A 377 -13.73 4.03 -22.68
CA TRP A 377 -12.38 4.59 -22.69
C TRP A 377 -12.40 6.11 -22.75
N THR A 378 -13.33 6.70 -23.49
CA THR A 378 -13.53 8.16 -23.52
C THR A 378 -13.93 8.68 -22.14
N ARG A 379 -14.81 7.95 -21.43
CA ARG A 379 -15.20 8.30 -20.05
C ARG A 379 -14.00 8.28 -19.11
N VAL A 380 -13.14 7.26 -19.19
CA VAL A 380 -11.89 7.19 -18.40
C VAL A 380 -10.98 8.37 -18.73
N LEU A 381 -10.80 8.69 -20.02
CA LEU A 381 -9.98 9.81 -20.47
C LEU A 381 -10.46 11.16 -19.93
N GLN A 382 -11.78 11.39 -19.92
CA GLN A 382 -12.39 12.63 -19.43
C GLN A 382 -12.27 12.80 -17.90
N ASN A 383 -12.18 11.68 -17.16
CA ASN A 383 -12.07 11.69 -15.71
C ASN A 383 -10.64 11.94 -15.20
N ILE A 384 -9.64 11.94 -16.08
CA ILE A 384 -8.26 12.25 -15.67
C ILE A 384 -8.18 13.74 -15.33
N ASN A 385 -7.78 14.05 -14.10
CA ASN A 385 -7.60 15.44 -13.69
C ASN A 385 -6.34 16.04 -14.34
N TRP A 386 -6.52 16.59 -15.54
CA TRP A 386 -5.45 17.12 -16.37
C TRP A 386 -4.66 18.28 -15.74
N ARG A 387 -5.25 18.96 -14.75
CA ARG A 387 -4.57 20.04 -14.02
C ARG A 387 -3.38 19.52 -13.20
N LEU A 388 -3.43 18.25 -12.76
CA LEU A 388 -2.35 17.60 -12.01
C LEU A 388 -1.21 17.13 -12.92
N ILE A 389 -1.47 16.87 -14.21
CA ILE A 389 -0.47 16.38 -15.19
C ILE A 389 0.66 17.40 -15.42
N GLY A 390 0.38 18.70 -15.25
CA GLY A 390 1.39 19.75 -15.37
C GLY A 390 2.45 19.75 -14.25
N GLN A 391 2.13 19.16 -13.09
CA GLN A 391 3.00 19.14 -11.91
C GLN A 391 3.59 17.75 -11.65
N ASP A 392 2.76 16.70 -11.74
CA ASP A 392 3.19 15.31 -11.58
C ASP A 392 2.25 14.35 -12.34
N ARG A 393 2.71 13.89 -13.51
CA ARG A 393 1.94 13.00 -14.39
C ARG A 393 1.65 11.64 -13.75
N VAL A 394 2.58 11.13 -12.95
CA VAL A 394 2.40 9.82 -12.31
C VAL A 394 1.28 9.92 -11.29
N SER A 395 1.35 10.92 -10.41
CA SER A 395 0.33 11.15 -9.39
C SER A 395 -1.09 11.30 -9.97
N ALA A 396 -1.23 11.96 -11.12
CA ALA A 396 -2.53 12.09 -11.80
C ALA A 396 -3.11 10.73 -12.25
N VAL A 397 -2.28 9.84 -12.80
CA VAL A 397 -2.70 8.50 -13.24
C VAL A 397 -2.97 7.58 -12.03
N LEU A 398 -2.15 7.67 -10.98
CA LEU A 398 -2.39 6.94 -9.74
C LEU A 398 -3.72 7.35 -9.09
N ALA A 399 -4.02 8.65 -9.06
CA ALA A 399 -5.28 9.18 -8.56
C ALA A 399 -6.48 8.69 -9.37
N LEU A 400 -6.39 8.70 -10.70
CA LEU A 400 -7.42 8.13 -11.58
C LEU A 400 -7.70 6.66 -11.24
N SER A 401 -6.64 5.83 -11.19
CA SER A 401 -6.77 4.39 -10.94
C SER A 401 -7.37 4.12 -9.57
N TYR A 402 -6.96 4.88 -8.54
CA TYR A 402 -7.54 4.79 -7.20
C TYR A 402 -9.01 5.26 -7.16
N ASN A 403 -9.34 6.37 -7.79
CA ASN A 403 -10.70 6.91 -7.79
C ASN A 403 -11.70 5.95 -8.45
N ASP A 404 -11.25 5.22 -9.47
CA ASP A 404 -12.03 4.18 -10.14
C ASP A 404 -12.24 2.90 -9.32
N LEU A 405 -11.44 2.66 -8.26
CA LEU A 405 -11.62 1.49 -7.42
C LEU A 405 -12.99 1.50 -6.70
N PRO A 406 -13.68 0.36 -6.62
CA PRO A 406 -14.78 0.20 -5.69
C PRO A 406 -14.28 0.34 -4.25
N PHE A 407 -15.18 0.70 -3.33
CA PHE A 407 -14.78 1.13 -1.98
C PHE A 407 -14.07 0.08 -1.13
N HIS A 408 -14.46 -1.20 -1.25
CA HIS A 408 -13.77 -2.29 -0.56
C HIS A 408 -12.33 -2.46 -1.07
N LEU A 409 -12.07 -2.25 -2.36
CA LEU A 409 -10.71 -2.24 -2.92
C LEU A 409 -9.92 -1.00 -2.53
N LYS A 410 -10.56 0.17 -2.41
CA LYS A 410 -9.92 1.36 -1.83
C LYS A 410 -9.41 1.03 -0.42
N SER A 411 -10.21 0.37 0.40
CA SER A 411 -9.80 -0.07 1.74
C SER A 411 -8.61 -1.04 1.69
N CYS A 412 -8.64 -2.04 0.80
CA CYS A 412 -7.54 -2.98 0.58
C CYS A 412 -6.24 -2.26 0.15
N PHE A 413 -6.35 -1.33 -0.80
CA PHE A 413 -5.24 -0.54 -1.33
C PHE A 413 -4.64 0.39 -0.27
N LEU A 414 -5.47 1.09 0.50
CA LEU A 414 -5.03 1.93 1.60
C LEU A 414 -4.34 1.11 2.70
N TYR A 415 -4.86 -0.08 2.99
CA TYR A 415 -4.28 -0.98 3.99
C TYR A 415 -2.83 -1.36 3.67
N LEU A 416 -2.50 -1.56 2.40
CA LEU A 416 -1.13 -1.85 1.97
C LEU A 416 -0.15 -0.73 2.30
N GLY A 417 -0.62 0.52 2.44
CA GLY A 417 0.20 1.65 2.88
C GLY A 417 0.79 1.49 4.29
N LEU A 418 0.17 0.67 5.16
CA LEU A 418 0.66 0.38 6.50
C LEU A 418 1.99 -0.38 6.50
N PHE A 419 2.25 -1.17 5.46
CA PHE A 419 3.49 -1.94 5.35
C PHE A 419 4.69 -1.01 5.08
N PRO A 420 5.91 -1.36 5.49
CA PRO A 420 7.11 -0.60 5.15
C PRO A 420 7.35 -0.56 3.65
N GLU A 421 8.07 0.46 3.21
CA GLU A 421 8.53 0.61 1.83
C GLU A 421 9.35 -0.60 1.39
N ASP A 422 9.15 -1.03 0.14
CA ASP A 422 9.77 -2.21 -0.50
C ASP A 422 9.64 -3.56 0.22
N SER A 423 8.82 -3.62 1.26
CA SER A 423 8.60 -4.85 2.01
C SER A 423 7.91 -5.91 1.14
N SER A 424 8.39 -7.14 1.27
CA SER A 424 7.74 -8.30 0.67
C SER A 424 6.67 -8.82 1.61
N ILE A 425 5.42 -8.77 1.19
CA ILE A 425 4.25 -9.11 1.98
C ILE A 425 3.80 -10.53 1.61
N SER A 426 3.69 -11.44 2.58
CA SER A 426 3.13 -12.77 2.31
C SER A 426 1.66 -12.65 1.88
N LYS A 427 1.29 -13.26 0.75
CA LYS A 427 -0.11 -13.31 0.26
C LYS A 427 -1.04 -13.83 1.34
N ARG A 428 -0.71 -14.97 1.95
CA ARG A 428 -1.53 -15.60 2.99
C ARG A 428 -1.73 -14.68 4.19
N LYS A 429 -0.67 -14.01 4.64
CA LYS A 429 -0.75 -13.04 5.74
C LYS A 429 -1.68 -11.88 5.39
N LEU A 430 -1.53 -11.30 4.21
CA LEU A 430 -2.36 -10.18 3.76
C LEU A 430 -3.85 -10.55 3.72
N ILE A 431 -4.19 -11.72 3.18
CA ILE A 431 -5.56 -12.22 3.11
C ILE A 431 -6.17 -12.31 4.52
N HIS A 432 -5.47 -12.95 5.47
CA HIS A 432 -5.96 -13.04 6.85
C HIS A 432 -6.11 -11.66 7.51
N LEU A 433 -5.18 -10.74 7.25
CA LEU A 433 -5.28 -9.37 7.77
C LEU A 433 -6.54 -8.67 7.24
N TRP A 434 -6.79 -8.69 5.93
CA TRP A 434 -7.99 -8.08 5.36
C TRP A 434 -9.30 -8.71 5.85
N VAL A 435 -9.33 -10.03 6.01
CA VAL A 435 -10.49 -10.73 6.61
C VAL A 435 -10.70 -10.26 8.05
N ALA A 436 -9.64 -10.22 8.88
CA ALA A 436 -9.72 -9.80 10.27
C ALA A 436 -10.10 -8.32 10.46
N GLU A 437 -9.79 -7.46 9.48
CA GLU A 437 -10.24 -6.06 9.51
C GLU A 437 -11.76 -5.91 9.39
N GLY A 438 -12.42 -6.83 8.68
CA GLY A 438 -13.87 -6.83 8.51
C GLY A 438 -14.41 -5.65 7.70
N PHE A 439 -13.64 -5.14 6.73
CA PHE A 439 -14.11 -4.12 5.77
C PHE A 439 -14.46 -4.71 4.39
N LEU A 440 -14.33 -6.03 4.22
CA LEU A 440 -14.70 -6.73 3.00
C LEU A 440 -16.22 -6.98 3.01
N PRO A 441 -16.91 -6.84 1.87
CA PRO A 441 -18.33 -7.15 1.78
C PRO A 441 -18.55 -8.65 1.99
N GLN A 442 -19.59 -9.03 2.71
CA GLN A 442 -20.07 -10.42 2.75
C GLN A 442 -21.04 -10.63 1.59
N GLN A 443 -20.71 -11.52 0.66
CA GLN A 443 -21.58 -11.88 -0.47
C GLN A 443 -22.08 -13.32 -0.29
N GLY A 444 -23.26 -13.48 0.32
CA GLY A 444 -23.92 -14.79 0.45
C GLY A 444 -23.08 -15.82 1.21
N GLU A 445 -22.94 -17.03 0.65
CA GLU A 445 -22.16 -18.14 1.22
C GLU A 445 -20.66 -18.10 0.89
N GLU A 446 -20.17 -17.05 0.21
CA GLU A 446 -18.75 -16.98 -0.17
C GLU A 446 -17.85 -16.82 1.06
N VAL A 447 -16.84 -17.67 1.15
CA VAL A 447 -15.88 -17.66 2.26
C VAL A 447 -15.08 -16.35 2.23
N ALA A 448 -14.90 -15.69 3.38
CA ALA A 448 -14.27 -14.37 3.48
C ALA A 448 -12.85 -14.31 2.87
N GLU A 449 -12.06 -15.38 2.99
CA GLU A 449 -10.76 -15.49 2.32
C GLU A 449 -10.87 -15.47 0.79
N GLY A 450 -11.94 -16.03 0.22
CA GLY A 450 -12.22 -15.99 -1.22
C GLY A 450 -12.48 -14.56 -1.70
N VAL A 451 -13.31 -13.81 -0.97
CA VAL A 451 -13.55 -12.38 -1.25
C VAL A 451 -12.26 -11.58 -1.18
N ALA A 452 -11.44 -11.80 -0.14
CA ALA A 452 -10.14 -11.16 0.00
C ALA A 452 -9.18 -11.51 -1.15
N GLU A 453 -9.20 -12.76 -1.63
CA GLU A 453 -8.38 -13.22 -2.74
C GLU A 453 -8.81 -12.60 -4.06
N ASN A 454 -10.12 -12.47 -4.30
CA ASN A 454 -10.67 -11.75 -5.44
C ASN A 454 -10.22 -10.27 -5.40
N CYS A 455 -10.26 -9.64 -4.22
CA CYS A 455 -9.80 -8.26 -4.05
C CYS A 455 -8.33 -8.09 -4.40
N LEU A 456 -7.48 -9.01 -3.95
CA LEU A 456 -6.07 -9.01 -4.27
C LEU A 456 -5.85 -9.19 -5.78
N ASN A 457 -6.56 -10.12 -6.41
CA ASN A 457 -6.42 -10.41 -7.84
C ASN A 457 -6.81 -9.18 -8.67
N GLU A 458 -7.86 -8.44 -8.31
CA GLU A 458 -8.21 -7.20 -9.02
C GLU A 458 -7.12 -6.11 -8.86
N LEU A 459 -6.51 -5.97 -7.68
CA LEU A 459 -5.38 -5.04 -7.50
C LEU A 459 -4.15 -5.45 -8.33
N ILE A 460 -3.93 -6.76 -8.53
CA ILE A 460 -2.88 -7.30 -9.42
C ILE A 460 -3.22 -6.98 -10.87
N ASP A 461 -4.45 -7.24 -11.32
CA ASP A 461 -4.92 -6.98 -12.69
C ASP A 461 -4.80 -5.48 -13.02
N ARG A 462 -5.11 -4.61 -12.05
CA ARG A 462 -4.95 -3.14 -12.16
C ARG A 462 -3.49 -2.68 -12.08
N CYS A 463 -2.53 -3.59 -11.94
CA CYS A 463 -1.11 -3.33 -11.79
C CYS A 463 -0.75 -2.38 -10.63
N MET A 464 -1.58 -2.36 -9.57
CA MET A 464 -1.34 -1.53 -8.38
C MET A 464 -0.46 -2.23 -7.33
N VAL A 465 -0.19 -3.53 -7.54
CA VAL A 465 0.75 -4.32 -6.73
C VAL A 465 1.59 -5.21 -7.63
N GLN A 466 2.82 -5.48 -7.20
CA GLN A 466 3.76 -6.40 -7.84
C GLN A 466 3.68 -7.77 -7.15
N VAL A 467 3.78 -8.86 -7.91
CA VAL A 467 3.74 -10.22 -7.38
C VAL A 467 5.13 -10.86 -7.39
N GLY A 468 5.41 -11.65 -6.36
CA GLY A 468 6.47 -12.66 -6.35
C GLY A 468 5.83 -14.03 -6.30
N THR A 469 6.13 -14.88 -7.28
CA THR A 469 5.59 -16.24 -7.34
C THR A 469 6.68 -17.28 -7.09
N SER A 470 6.25 -18.46 -6.67
CA SER A 470 7.10 -19.64 -6.51
C SER A 470 6.32 -20.83 -7.05
N LEU A 471 6.94 -21.60 -7.96
CA LEU A 471 6.30 -22.72 -8.66
C LEU A 471 4.98 -22.31 -9.34
N GLY A 472 4.96 -21.14 -9.99
CA GLY A 472 3.80 -20.60 -10.70
C GLY A 472 2.67 -20.08 -9.80
N ARG A 473 2.84 -20.03 -8.46
CA ARG A 473 1.82 -19.51 -7.53
C ARG A 473 2.28 -18.24 -6.84
N VAL A 474 1.42 -17.22 -6.79
CA VAL A 474 1.69 -15.99 -6.02
C VAL A 474 1.92 -16.32 -4.54
N LYS A 475 3.12 -15.99 -4.04
CA LYS A 475 3.51 -16.19 -2.64
C LYS A 475 3.63 -14.89 -1.89
N THR A 476 4.17 -13.88 -2.56
CA THR A 476 4.44 -12.58 -1.97
C THR A 476 3.93 -11.46 -2.86
N ILE A 477 3.64 -10.31 -2.28
CA ILE A 477 3.18 -9.12 -2.95
C ILE A 477 4.05 -7.96 -2.48
N ARG A 478 4.25 -6.96 -3.32
CA ARG A 478 4.95 -5.71 -2.98
C ARG A 478 4.21 -4.54 -3.62
N MET A 479 4.07 -3.44 -2.91
CA MET A 479 3.56 -2.19 -3.47
C MET A 479 4.74 -1.32 -3.93
N HIS A 480 4.65 -0.74 -5.12
CA HIS A 480 5.66 0.21 -5.63
C HIS A 480 5.70 1.45 -4.72
N ASP A 481 6.88 2.03 -4.49
CA ASP A 481 7.09 3.20 -3.62
C ASP A 481 6.09 4.36 -3.85
N LEU A 482 5.90 4.82 -5.09
CA LEU A 482 4.97 5.89 -5.46
C LEU A 482 3.49 5.52 -5.23
N LEU A 483 3.11 4.25 -5.47
CA LEU A 483 1.77 3.75 -5.16
C LEU A 483 1.54 3.70 -3.65
N ARG A 484 2.58 3.34 -2.89
CA ARG A 484 2.57 3.33 -1.42
C ARG A 484 2.49 4.74 -0.86
N ASP A 485 3.25 5.69 -1.40
CA ASP A 485 3.20 7.09 -1.01
C ASP A 485 1.83 7.69 -1.25
N PHE A 486 1.26 7.41 -2.42
CA PHE A 486 -0.10 7.79 -2.76
C PHE A 486 -1.13 7.16 -1.81
N SER A 487 -0.99 5.86 -1.50
CA SER A 487 -1.81 5.14 -0.52
C SER A 487 -1.74 5.77 0.88
N VAL A 488 -0.55 6.13 1.36
CA VAL A 488 -0.39 6.78 2.66
C VAL A 488 -0.95 8.20 2.65
N LEU A 489 -0.74 8.97 1.58
CA LEU A 489 -1.31 10.30 1.43
C LEU A 489 -2.83 10.26 1.50
N LYS A 490 -3.46 9.40 0.68
CA LYS A 490 -4.91 9.22 0.69
C LYS A 490 -5.41 8.64 2.01
N GLY A 491 -4.67 7.71 2.60
CA GLY A 491 -5.00 7.12 3.89
C GLY A 491 -5.03 8.16 5.02
N ASN A 492 -4.13 9.14 5.00
CA ASN A 492 -4.12 10.25 5.94
C ASN A 492 -5.26 11.25 5.69
N GLU A 493 -5.52 11.62 4.42
CA GLU A 493 -6.66 12.49 4.03
C GLU A 493 -8.01 11.89 4.50
N GLU A 494 -8.13 10.57 4.39
CA GLU A 494 -9.34 9.84 4.74
C GLU A 494 -9.39 9.40 6.22
N CYS A 495 -8.37 9.74 7.03
CA CYS A 495 -8.19 9.26 8.41
C CYS A 495 -8.29 7.73 8.55
N PHE A 496 -7.92 7.00 7.49
CA PHE A 496 -8.02 5.54 7.39
C PHE A 496 -6.87 4.83 8.10
N LEU A 497 -5.66 5.40 8.02
CA LEU A 497 -4.44 4.87 8.60
C LEU A 497 -3.57 5.99 9.18
N GLU A 498 -2.67 5.60 10.07
CA GLU A 498 -1.58 6.44 10.57
C GLU A 498 -0.29 5.59 10.68
N ILE A 499 0.86 6.18 10.39
CA ILE A 499 2.16 5.52 10.47
C ILE A 499 3.07 6.28 11.40
N TYR A 500 3.49 5.62 12.48
CA TYR A 500 4.45 6.15 13.43
C TYR A 500 5.88 5.78 13.01
N GLY A 501 6.74 6.78 12.80
CA GLY A 501 8.17 6.60 12.57
C GLY A 501 8.73 7.11 11.25
N ARG A 502 7.92 7.73 10.37
CA ARG A 502 8.36 8.11 9.01
C ARG A 502 9.27 9.34 8.96
N HIS A 503 9.15 10.30 9.89
CA HIS A 503 10.03 11.47 10.07
C HIS A 503 9.93 11.98 11.52
N LYS A 504 10.94 12.71 12.02
CA LYS A 504 10.94 13.36 13.35
C LYS A 504 9.63 14.14 13.54
N PHE A 505 8.80 13.70 14.49
CA PHE A 505 7.51 14.31 14.79
C PHE A 505 7.66 15.79 15.19
N GLU A 506 6.99 16.68 14.48
CA GLU A 506 6.11 17.62 15.17
C GLU A 506 5.06 16.77 15.87
N SER A 507 4.96 16.88 17.20
CA SER A 507 3.99 16.16 18.04
C SER A 507 2.62 16.02 17.36
N PRO A 508 1.95 14.86 17.46
CA PRO A 508 0.61 14.70 16.90
C PRO A 508 -0.28 15.82 17.42
N THR A 509 -0.79 16.66 16.53
CA THR A 509 -1.77 17.65 16.91
C THR A 509 -2.97 16.93 17.54
N PRO A 510 -3.58 17.46 18.61
CA PRO A 510 -4.66 16.80 19.34
C PRO A 510 -5.83 16.32 18.46
N GLN A 511 -6.02 16.92 17.28
CA GLN A 511 -7.10 16.63 16.34
C GLN A 511 -6.90 15.38 15.45
N ARG A 512 -5.67 14.86 15.25
CA ARG A 512 -5.44 13.68 14.38
C ARG A 512 -5.67 12.32 15.04
N THR A 513 -6.17 12.31 16.27
CA THR A 513 -6.27 11.15 17.16
C THR A 513 -7.53 10.31 16.91
N LYS A 514 -7.84 9.94 15.67
CA LYS A 514 -8.99 9.05 15.36
C LYS A 514 -8.70 7.96 14.34
N SER A 515 -7.44 7.82 13.90
CA SER A 515 -7.10 6.73 12.97
C SER A 515 -7.36 5.37 13.60
N ARG A 516 -8.13 4.53 12.91
CA ARG A 516 -8.46 3.19 13.35
C ARG A 516 -7.37 2.17 13.05
N ARG A 517 -6.34 2.53 12.27
CA ARG A 517 -5.24 1.65 11.89
C ARG A 517 -3.92 2.34 12.11
N LEU A 518 -3.05 1.72 12.89
CA LEU A 518 -1.75 2.27 13.24
C LEU A 518 -0.66 1.27 12.88
N ALA A 519 0.33 1.73 12.11
CA ALA A 519 1.57 1.00 11.91
C ALA A 519 2.72 1.68 12.67
N ILE A 520 3.55 0.89 13.34
CA ILE A 520 4.77 1.35 14.00
C ILE A 520 5.97 0.81 13.22
N HIS A 521 6.73 1.73 12.63
CA HIS A 521 7.91 1.43 11.82
C HIS A 521 9.22 1.63 12.58
N VAL A 522 9.17 2.14 13.82
CA VAL A 522 10.36 2.43 14.62
C VAL A 522 10.35 1.61 15.91
N GLU A 523 11.56 1.29 16.38
CA GLU A 523 11.77 0.61 17.65
C GLU A 523 11.73 1.67 18.76
N ASP A 524 10.53 2.02 19.24
CA ASP A 524 10.34 2.92 20.38
C ASP A 524 9.79 2.15 21.57
N LYS A 525 10.48 2.21 22.71
CA LYS A 525 10.09 1.56 23.97
C LYS A 525 8.98 2.32 24.72
N ARG A 526 8.63 3.55 24.29
CA ARG A 526 7.68 4.42 24.98
C ARG A 526 6.27 4.25 24.43
N TYR A 527 5.65 3.12 24.69
CA TYR A 527 4.28 2.83 24.23
C TYR A 527 3.17 3.64 24.91
N VAL A 528 3.49 4.54 25.85
CA VAL A 528 2.52 5.42 26.53
C VAL A 528 1.69 6.22 25.54
N PHE A 529 2.28 6.58 24.39
CA PHE A 529 1.57 7.32 23.35
C PHE A 529 0.43 6.53 22.71
N LEU A 530 0.41 5.20 22.83
CA LEU A 530 -0.64 4.35 22.27
C LEU A 530 -1.95 4.46 23.04
N LYS A 531 -1.93 4.84 24.32
CA LYS A 531 -3.13 4.93 25.15
C LYS A 531 -4.20 5.87 24.58
N ARG A 532 -3.80 6.93 23.85
CA ARG A 532 -4.77 7.82 23.20
C ARG A 532 -5.52 7.13 22.06
N TYR A 533 -4.95 6.08 21.46
CA TYR A 533 -5.54 5.29 20.39
C TYR A 533 -6.49 4.19 20.87
N ALA A 534 -6.34 3.76 22.10
CA ALA A 534 -7.11 2.67 22.70
C ALA A 534 -8.64 2.73 22.47
N PRO A 535 -9.31 3.90 22.50
CA PRO A 535 -10.77 3.95 22.34
C PRO A 535 -11.29 3.66 20.94
N TYR A 536 -10.46 3.71 19.89
CA TYR A 536 -10.90 3.63 18.49
C TYR A 536 -10.02 2.71 17.61
N LEU A 537 -8.85 2.28 18.12
CA LEU A 537 -7.92 1.50 17.33
C LEU A 537 -8.44 0.09 17.06
N ARG A 538 -8.52 -0.27 15.78
CA ARG A 538 -8.96 -1.57 15.27
C ARG A 538 -7.80 -2.43 14.78
N SER A 539 -6.72 -1.79 14.33
CA SER A 539 -5.55 -2.45 13.78
C SER A 539 -4.28 -1.85 14.33
N LEU A 540 -3.41 -2.69 14.87
CA LEU A 540 -2.08 -2.30 15.33
C LEU A 540 -1.04 -3.25 14.75
N GLN A 541 -0.20 -2.71 13.89
CA GLN A 541 0.86 -3.46 13.23
C GLN A 541 2.22 -2.94 13.65
N PHE A 542 3.09 -3.87 13.98
CA PHE A 542 4.46 -3.56 14.32
C PHE A 542 5.40 -4.19 13.29
N PHE A 543 6.24 -3.36 12.67
CA PHE A 543 7.18 -3.84 11.68
C PHE A 543 8.61 -3.90 12.18
N LYS A 544 8.93 -3.15 13.25
CA LYS A 544 10.26 -3.11 13.85
C LYS A 544 10.14 -3.06 15.39
N ILE A 545 10.11 -4.21 16.07
CA ILE A 545 10.12 -4.27 17.56
C ILE A 545 11.37 -4.98 18.09
N GLY A 546 11.94 -4.42 19.16
CA GLY A 546 12.72 -5.15 20.17
C GLY A 546 11.82 -5.81 21.23
N HIS A 547 12.41 -6.40 22.27
CA HIS A 547 11.62 -6.98 23.37
C HIS A 547 10.73 -5.90 24.03
N ALA A 548 9.40 -6.10 24.01
CA ALA A 548 8.42 -5.14 24.50
C ALA A 548 7.42 -5.80 25.46
N GLU A 549 7.11 -5.13 26.57
CA GLU A 549 6.02 -5.49 27.48
C GLU A 549 4.67 -5.04 26.89
N ILE A 550 4.06 -5.92 26.10
CA ILE A 550 2.81 -5.64 25.36
C ILE A 550 1.55 -5.95 26.21
N GLY A 551 1.73 -6.29 27.49
CA GLY A 551 0.63 -6.65 28.39
C GLY A 551 -0.46 -5.57 28.57
N PHE A 552 -0.15 -4.29 28.33
CA PHE A 552 -1.15 -3.22 28.38
C PHE A 552 -2.11 -3.23 27.18
N ILE A 553 -1.71 -3.78 26.02
CA ILE A 553 -2.53 -3.77 24.80
C ILE A 553 -3.82 -4.55 25.03
N TYR A 554 -3.72 -5.73 25.65
CA TYR A 554 -4.87 -6.59 25.94
C TYR A 554 -5.85 -5.98 26.95
N LYS A 555 -5.40 -5.03 27.79
CA LYS A 555 -6.26 -4.39 28.80
C LYS A 555 -6.98 -3.15 28.25
N ASP A 556 -6.26 -2.34 27.48
CA ASP A 556 -6.74 -1.01 27.11
C ASP A 556 -7.46 -1.00 25.75
N PHE A 557 -7.14 -1.91 24.82
CA PHE A 557 -7.58 -1.84 23.42
C PHE A 557 -8.76 -2.78 23.11
N LYS A 558 -9.93 -2.45 23.66
CA LYS A 558 -11.15 -3.29 23.58
C LYS A 558 -11.67 -3.55 22.16
N LEU A 559 -11.38 -2.63 21.23
CA LEU A 559 -11.89 -2.67 19.85
C LEU A 559 -10.89 -3.25 18.85
N LEU A 560 -9.72 -3.70 19.32
CA LEU A 560 -8.65 -4.20 18.48
C LEU A 560 -9.03 -5.55 17.85
N ARG A 561 -9.00 -5.60 16.52
CA ARG A 561 -9.26 -6.81 15.71
C ARG A 561 -7.98 -7.41 15.17
N VAL A 562 -7.04 -6.56 14.79
CA VAL A 562 -5.76 -6.96 14.21
C VAL A 562 -4.61 -6.53 15.11
N LEU A 563 -3.80 -7.50 15.53
CA LEU A 563 -2.53 -7.29 16.22
C LEU A 563 -1.48 -8.14 15.51
N ASP A 564 -0.51 -7.48 14.87
CA ASP A 564 0.53 -8.16 14.10
C ASP A 564 1.94 -7.64 14.43
N GLY A 565 2.93 -8.53 14.33
CA GLY A 565 4.34 -8.20 14.56
C GLY A 565 4.79 -8.13 16.02
N VAL A 566 3.96 -8.59 16.96
CA VAL A 566 4.29 -8.66 18.39
C VAL A 566 5.33 -9.77 18.66
N PRO A 567 6.48 -9.48 19.31
CA PRO A 567 7.42 -10.50 19.72
C PRO A 567 6.77 -11.40 20.76
N ARG A 568 6.84 -12.72 20.55
CA ARG A 568 6.42 -13.69 21.56
C ARG A 568 7.28 -13.52 22.79
N ASN A 569 6.65 -13.32 23.94
CA ASN A 569 7.33 -13.41 25.23
C ASN A 569 7.75 -14.88 25.42
N PRO A 570 9.04 -15.22 25.62
CA PRO A 570 9.47 -16.61 25.76
C PRO A 570 9.07 -17.27 27.10
N GLY A 571 8.03 -16.77 27.77
CA GLY A 571 7.63 -17.18 29.13
C GLY A 571 6.14 -17.44 29.34
N HIS A 572 5.34 -17.57 28.28
CA HIS A 572 3.94 -18.03 28.36
C HIS A 572 3.63 -19.07 27.30
#